data_AF-A0A117MR33-F1
#
_entry.id   AF-A0A117MR33-F1
#
_cell.length_a   1.000
_cell.length_b   1.000
_cell.length_c   1.000
_cell.angle_alpha   90.00
_cell.angle_beta   90.00
_cell.angle_gamma   90.00
#
_symmetry.space_group_name_H-M   'P 1'
#
loop_
_entity.id
_entity.type
_entity.pdbx_description
1 polymer ?
#
loop_
_entity_poly.entity_id
_entity_poly.type
_entity_poly.pdbx_seq_one_letter_code
_entity_poly.pdbx_strand_id
1 'polypeptide(L)'
;MSKTVLISIYYEHLAKILSGDKVFEYRKVMPNQGVSHLVFYCTHPVKKVVAVADVAGRLDGSPSRIWSDTGYGAGITRKYFRDYFTGRKSASCFALGNVYELTEPFEFAALSSCKVPPQSFCYLNDDDTEKIFNKLSDVPSNPSSLIFVGGIHGVGKTTICRKAFEPLGYHCVTASSLISAYGCRTDTNKRVDNVSNNQHVLVEQLAMEKKRHCRILLDGHYTLINSQEDIEPIDGSVFQKMHLTHLILFKGDPEEIARRLEARDRRKWSSEFISAFQDAEERHARHVSDSIGIPLQIIENTVSPAKIAKSVSRRS
;
A
#
# COMPACT_ATOMS: atom_id res chain seq x y z
N MET A 1 14.20 -19.99 0.74
CA MET A 1 13.49 -19.36 1.88
C MET A 1 14.00 -17.94 2.04
N SER A 2 13.10 -16.97 2.23
CA SER A 2 13.50 -15.60 2.57
C SER A 2 14.01 -15.53 4.01
N LYS A 3 14.92 -14.60 4.30
CA LYS A 3 15.60 -14.46 5.59
C LYS A 3 15.20 -13.18 6.32
N THR A 4 15.30 -13.22 7.64
CA THR A 4 15.25 -12.03 8.50
C THR A 4 16.64 -11.43 8.62
N VAL A 5 16.74 -10.12 8.48
CA VAL A 5 18.03 -9.41 8.44
C VAL A 5 18.03 -8.26 9.44
N LEU A 6 19.05 -8.22 10.30
CA LEU A 6 19.33 -7.12 11.21
C LEU A 6 20.12 -6.02 10.52
N ILE A 7 19.69 -4.77 10.70
CA ILE A 7 20.41 -3.58 10.25
C ILE A 7 20.52 -2.54 11.35
N SER A 8 21.63 -1.80 11.36
CA SER A 8 21.81 -0.62 12.23
C SER A 8 21.21 0.62 11.58
N ILE A 9 20.49 1.43 12.36
CA ILE A 9 19.86 2.68 11.90
C ILE A 9 19.92 3.77 12.99
N TYR A 10 20.05 5.04 12.60
CA TYR A 10 19.92 6.17 13.52
C TYR A 10 18.47 6.43 13.90
N TYR A 11 18.25 6.90 15.13
CA TYR A 11 16.91 7.19 15.67
C TYR A 11 16.07 8.10 14.76
N GLU A 12 16.65 9.16 14.20
CA GLU A 12 15.94 10.10 13.32
C GLU A 12 15.36 9.44 12.06
N HIS A 13 16.05 8.44 11.50
CA HIS A 13 15.55 7.70 10.33
C HIS A 13 14.51 6.66 10.74
N LEU A 14 14.71 6.01 11.89
CA LEU A 14 13.74 5.08 12.44
C LEU A 14 12.41 5.77 12.78
N ALA A 15 12.45 6.95 13.40
CA ALA A 15 11.25 7.73 13.72
C ALA A 15 10.42 8.07 12.47
N LYS A 16 11.10 8.30 11.33
CA LYS A 16 10.42 8.50 10.03
C LYS A 16 9.83 7.22 9.45
N ILE A 17 10.44 6.06 9.72
CA ILE A 17 9.88 4.76 9.34
C ILE A 17 8.61 4.50 10.15
N LEU A 18 8.68 4.72 11.47
CA LEU A 18 7.57 4.52 12.40
C LEU A 18 6.39 5.46 12.10
N SER A 19 6.65 6.72 11.76
CA SER A 19 5.60 7.67 11.33
C SER A 19 5.07 7.42 9.91
N GLY A 20 5.72 6.56 9.13
CA GLY A 20 5.34 6.26 7.74
C GLY A 20 5.85 7.25 6.69
N ASP A 21 6.59 8.29 7.07
CA ASP A 21 7.21 9.25 6.14
C ASP A 21 8.39 8.65 5.35
N LYS A 22 9.00 7.59 5.90
CA LYS A 22 10.05 6.80 5.26
C LYS A 22 9.56 5.38 4.98
N VAL A 23 9.26 5.11 3.72
CA VAL A 23 8.79 3.80 3.24
C VAL A 23 9.86 3.04 2.45
N PHE A 24 11.03 3.65 2.22
CA PHE A 24 12.17 3.00 1.60
C PHE A 24 13.41 3.06 2.48
N GLU A 25 14.08 1.92 2.67
CA GLU A 25 15.37 1.84 3.36
C GLU A 25 16.51 1.63 2.36
N TYR A 26 17.39 2.63 2.22
CA TYR A 26 18.48 2.63 1.24
C TYR A 26 19.75 2.01 1.81
N ARG A 27 20.42 1.17 1.00
CA ARG A 27 21.67 0.51 1.40
C ARG A 27 22.67 0.47 0.24
N LYS A 28 23.95 0.57 0.57
CA LYS A 28 25.07 0.40 -0.39
C LYS A 28 25.41 -1.06 -0.64
N VAL A 29 25.19 -1.90 0.38
CA VAL A 29 25.51 -3.32 0.37
C VAL A 29 24.22 -4.05 0.73
N MET A 30 23.81 -4.97 -0.13
CA MET A 30 22.57 -5.70 0.00
C MET A 30 22.82 -7.17 0.35
N PRO A 31 21.91 -7.80 1.10
CA PRO A 31 21.84 -9.26 1.21
C PRO A 31 21.76 -9.93 -0.17
N ASN A 32 22.43 -11.06 -0.30
CA ASN A 32 22.39 -11.89 -1.52
C ASN A 32 21.15 -12.81 -1.54
N GLN A 33 20.59 -13.11 -0.36
CA GLN A 33 19.37 -13.90 -0.23
C GLN A 33 18.15 -12.96 -0.20
N GLY A 34 16.98 -13.48 -0.60
CA GLY A 34 15.72 -12.77 -0.43
C GLY A 34 15.47 -12.47 1.05
N VAL A 35 15.00 -11.26 1.34
CA VAL A 35 14.73 -10.78 2.70
C VAL A 35 13.23 -10.63 2.88
N SER A 36 12.68 -11.22 3.93
CA SER A 36 11.26 -11.07 4.30
C SER A 36 11.05 -9.97 5.33
N HIS A 37 12.00 -9.81 6.25
CA HIS A 37 11.90 -8.83 7.34
C HIS A 37 13.23 -8.13 7.58
N LEU A 38 13.15 -6.83 7.89
CA LEU A 38 14.24 -6.04 8.42
C LEU A 38 14.02 -5.81 9.91
N VAL A 39 14.99 -6.20 10.72
CA VAL A 39 15.06 -5.89 12.15
C VAL A 39 15.94 -4.65 12.32
N PHE A 40 15.45 -3.66 13.06
CA PHE A 40 16.16 -2.41 13.28
C PHE A 40 16.84 -2.39 14.65
N TYR A 41 18.16 -2.41 14.65
CA TYR A 41 18.97 -1.97 15.77
C TYR A 41 19.11 -0.44 15.72
N CYS A 42 18.52 0.25 16.68
CA CYS A 42 18.70 1.69 16.82
C CYS A 42 20.03 1.97 17.50
N THR A 43 20.87 2.79 16.87
CA THR A 43 22.19 3.16 17.38
C THR A 43 22.08 4.12 18.58
N HIS A 44 23.18 4.79 18.95
CA HIS A 44 23.18 5.75 20.06
C HIS A 44 22.07 6.81 19.90
N PRO A 45 21.35 7.20 20.98
CA PRO A 45 21.55 6.79 22.38
C PRO A 45 20.83 5.48 22.77
N VAL A 46 19.96 4.94 21.91
CA VAL A 46 19.07 3.82 22.27
C VAL A 46 19.84 2.50 22.43
N LYS A 47 20.70 2.16 21.47
CA LYS A 47 21.55 0.96 21.47
C LYS A 47 20.80 -0.38 21.66
N LYS A 48 19.58 -0.49 21.12
CA LYS A 48 18.74 -1.70 21.24
C LYS A 48 18.07 -2.04 19.92
N VAL A 49 17.61 -3.28 19.81
CA VAL A 49 16.66 -3.69 18.76
C VAL A 49 15.28 -3.22 19.18
N VAL A 50 14.58 -2.52 18.28
CA VAL A 50 13.37 -1.76 18.67
C VAL A 50 12.18 -1.93 17.74
N ALA A 51 12.41 -2.33 16.48
CA ALA A 51 11.33 -2.52 15.53
C ALA A 51 11.68 -3.56 14.47
N VAL A 52 10.65 -4.08 13.82
CA VAL A 52 10.73 -4.96 12.67
C VAL A 52 9.83 -4.42 11.57
N ALA A 53 10.31 -4.43 10.32
CA ALA A 53 9.49 -4.12 9.16
C ALA A 53 9.43 -5.30 8.19
N ASP A 54 8.27 -5.48 7.57
CA ASP A 54 8.11 -6.34 6.41
C ASP A 54 8.90 -5.76 5.23
N VAL A 55 9.45 -6.62 4.38
CA VAL A 55 10.06 -6.23 3.10
C VAL A 55 9.09 -6.57 1.98
N ALA A 56 8.44 -5.54 1.43
CA ALA A 56 7.52 -5.67 0.31
C ALA A 56 8.25 -5.91 -1.02
N GLY A 57 9.48 -5.41 -1.13
CA GLY A 57 10.27 -5.56 -2.35
C GLY A 57 11.66 -4.95 -2.22
N ARG A 58 12.44 -5.15 -3.28
CA ARG A 58 13.78 -4.61 -3.43
C ARG A 58 13.90 -3.92 -4.78
N LEU A 59 14.53 -2.75 -4.79
CA LEU A 59 14.86 -2.03 -6.02
C LEU A 59 16.38 -1.85 -6.11
N ASP A 60 16.93 -2.09 -7.29
CA ASP A 60 18.34 -1.91 -7.62
C ASP A 60 18.46 -1.11 -8.92
N GLY A 61 19.42 -0.19 -9.00
CA GLY A 61 19.63 0.61 -10.20
C GLY A 61 20.70 1.68 -10.01
N SER A 62 20.78 2.64 -10.94
CA SER A 62 21.63 3.82 -10.73
C SER A 62 21.05 4.70 -9.62
N PRO A 63 21.89 5.48 -8.91
CA PRO A 63 21.40 6.41 -7.88
C PRO A 63 20.33 7.38 -8.39
N SER A 64 20.45 7.86 -9.63
CA SER A 64 19.47 8.76 -10.24
C SER A 64 18.11 8.07 -10.47
N ARG A 65 18.12 6.83 -10.95
CA ARG A 65 16.90 6.03 -11.16
C ARG A 65 16.23 5.72 -9.83
N ILE A 66 16.99 5.19 -8.88
CA ILE A 66 16.46 4.87 -7.54
C ILE A 66 15.82 6.11 -6.90
N TRP A 67 16.49 7.27 -6.93
CA TRP A 67 15.90 8.50 -6.40
C TRP A 67 14.64 8.93 -7.15
N SER A 68 14.62 8.82 -8.48
CA SER A 68 13.43 9.15 -9.27
C SER A 68 12.21 8.31 -8.88
N ASP A 69 12.45 7.02 -8.63
CA ASP A 69 11.41 6.01 -8.41
C ASP A 69 10.96 5.94 -6.94
N THR A 70 11.78 6.40 -6.00
CA THR A 70 11.54 6.21 -4.56
C THR A 70 11.63 7.48 -3.72
N GLY A 71 12.13 8.59 -4.29
CA GLY A 71 12.43 9.82 -3.56
C GLY A 71 11.23 10.47 -2.86
N TYR A 72 10.01 10.17 -3.31
CA TYR A 72 8.78 10.66 -2.68
C TYR A 72 8.53 10.07 -1.28
N GLY A 73 9.09 8.89 -0.99
CA GLY A 73 8.88 8.15 0.26
C GLY A 73 10.19 7.87 1.00
N ALA A 74 11.23 8.65 0.70
CA ALA A 74 12.59 8.40 1.14
C ALA A 74 12.83 8.72 2.63
N GLY A 75 12.01 9.61 3.21
CA GLY A 75 12.24 10.20 4.53
C GLY A 75 13.52 11.04 4.66
N ILE A 76 14.21 11.32 3.56
CA ILE A 76 15.48 12.04 3.52
C ILE A 76 15.48 13.02 2.35
N THR A 77 16.35 14.03 2.41
CA THR A 77 16.50 14.98 1.31
C THR A 77 17.27 14.37 0.14
N ARG A 78 17.04 14.89 -1.07
CA ARG A 78 17.83 14.51 -2.25
C ARG A 78 19.33 14.73 -2.06
N LYS A 79 19.71 15.81 -1.36
CA LYS A 79 21.10 16.11 -1.02
C LYS A 79 21.68 15.00 -0.14
N TYR A 80 21.01 14.62 0.96
CA TYR A 80 21.46 13.54 1.82
C TYR A 80 21.62 12.23 1.05
N PHE A 81 20.66 11.87 0.20
CA PHE A 81 20.74 10.67 -0.64
C PHE A 81 21.95 10.69 -1.57
N ARG A 82 22.17 11.81 -2.27
CA ARG A 82 23.30 11.97 -3.20
C ARG A 82 24.64 11.90 -2.47
N ASP A 83 24.75 12.56 -1.33
CA ASP A 83 25.94 12.57 -0.50
C ASP A 83 26.21 11.13 0.00
N TYR A 84 25.18 10.40 0.44
CA TYR A 84 25.29 9.00 0.84
C TYR A 84 25.80 8.11 -0.31
N PHE A 85 25.27 8.21 -1.53
CA PHE A 85 25.70 7.40 -2.69
C PHE A 85 26.83 8.03 -3.53
N THR A 86 27.56 9.02 -3.01
CA THR A 86 28.64 9.67 -3.76
C THR A 86 29.69 8.64 -4.21
N GLY A 87 30.09 8.73 -5.48
CA GLY A 87 31.05 7.81 -6.12
C GLY A 87 30.53 6.40 -6.43
N ARG A 88 29.25 6.10 -6.15
CA ARG A 88 28.65 4.78 -6.45
C ARG A 88 27.95 4.78 -7.81
N LYS A 89 28.18 3.72 -8.59
CA LYS A 89 27.46 3.47 -9.87
C LYS A 89 26.07 2.85 -9.67
N SER A 90 25.86 2.25 -8.50
CA SER A 90 24.60 1.60 -8.11
C SER A 90 24.10 2.10 -6.76
N ALA A 91 22.79 2.05 -6.60
CA ALA A 91 22.06 2.23 -5.36
C ALA A 91 20.99 1.15 -5.26
N SER A 92 20.63 0.80 -4.02
CA SER A 92 19.61 -0.19 -3.74
C SER A 92 18.76 0.27 -2.55
N CYS A 93 17.51 -0.20 -2.51
CA CYS A 93 16.65 -0.05 -1.35
C CYS A 93 15.69 -1.22 -1.17
N PHE A 94 15.23 -1.36 0.07
CA PHE A 94 14.05 -2.14 0.41
C PHE A 94 12.83 -1.22 0.44
N ALA A 95 11.73 -1.66 -0.18
CA ALA A 95 10.41 -1.12 0.09
C ALA A 95 9.89 -1.76 1.37
N LEU A 96 9.59 -0.95 2.37
CA LEU A 96 9.06 -1.41 3.65
C LEU A 96 7.57 -1.70 3.51
N GLY A 97 7.03 -2.62 4.28
CA GLY A 97 5.61 -2.97 4.40
C GLY A 97 5.01 -2.46 5.72
N ASN A 98 4.43 -3.36 6.53
CA ASN A 98 4.08 -3.03 7.90
C ASN A 98 5.34 -2.85 8.75
N VAL A 99 5.25 -2.00 9.77
CA VAL A 99 6.31 -1.80 10.75
C VAL A 99 5.73 -2.03 12.13
N TYR A 100 6.38 -2.87 12.92
CA TYR A 100 5.98 -3.26 14.27
C TYR A 100 7.07 -2.84 15.24
N GLU A 101 6.71 -2.03 16.22
CA GLU A 101 7.60 -1.79 17.36
C GLU A 101 7.60 -3.01 18.28
N LEU A 102 8.73 -3.22 18.94
CA LEU A 102 8.79 -4.17 20.03
C LEU A 102 8.11 -3.53 21.24
N THR A 103 7.23 -4.30 21.89
CA THR A 103 6.60 -3.95 23.19
C THR A 103 7.65 -3.62 24.25
N GLU A 104 8.81 -4.28 24.17
CA GLU A 104 10.00 -3.96 24.95
C GLU A 104 11.25 -4.00 24.06
N PRO A 105 12.10 -2.96 24.05
CA PRO A 105 13.36 -2.98 23.33
C PRO A 105 14.24 -4.20 23.69
N PHE A 106 14.72 -4.90 22.68
CA PHE A 106 15.52 -6.12 22.84
C PHE A 106 17.01 -5.78 22.91
N GLU A 107 17.69 -6.34 23.92
CA GLU A 107 19.12 -6.12 24.15
C GLU A 107 19.97 -6.75 23.05
N PHE A 108 20.82 -5.95 22.41
CA PHE A 108 21.67 -6.46 21.32
C PHE A 108 22.59 -7.59 21.78
N ALA A 109 23.10 -7.52 23.01
CA ALA A 109 23.99 -8.53 23.57
C ALA A 109 23.35 -9.92 23.73
N ALA A 110 22.01 -10.01 23.65
CA ALA A 110 21.29 -11.28 23.72
C ALA A 110 21.21 -11.99 22.35
N LEU A 111 21.68 -11.37 21.26
CA LEU A 111 21.72 -11.99 19.93
C LEU A 111 22.92 -12.91 19.78
N SER A 112 22.69 -14.06 19.17
CA SER A 112 23.72 -15.05 18.84
C SER A 112 24.27 -14.90 17.41
N SER A 113 23.49 -14.29 16.50
CA SER A 113 23.79 -14.18 15.07
C SER A 113 24.94 -13.21 14.75
N CYS A 114 25.18 -12.20 15.59
CA CYS A 114 26.33 -11.29 15.45
C CYS A 114 26.81 -10.76 16.78
N LYS A 115 28.14 -10.56 16.88
CA LYS A 115 28.79 -10.07 18.11
C LYS A 115 28.80 -8.55 18.25
N VAL A 116 28.62 -7.82 17.15
CA VAL A 116 28.64 -6.35 17.10
C VAL A 116 27.55 -5.85 16.15
N PRO A 117 26.96 -4.66 16.41
CA PRO A 117 25.97 -4.09 15.51
C PRO A 117 26.50 -3.98 14.08
N PRO A 118 25.75 -4.46 13.07
CA PRO A 118 26.29 -4.59 11.73
C PRO A 118 26.45 -3.21 11.05
N GLN A 119 27.59 -3.00 10.38
CA GLN A 119 27.80 -1.82 9.54
C GLN A 119 26.90 -1.83 8.29
N SER A 120 26.71 -3.01 7.69
CA SER A 120 25.83 -3.20 6.53
C SER A 120 24.55 -3.92 6.94
N PHE A 121 24.66 -5.21 7.26
CA PHE A 121 23.57 -6.05 7.75
C PHE A 121 24.12 -7.33 8.39
N CYS A 122 23.27 -8.08 9.10
CA CYS A 122 23.53 -9.43 9.61
C CYS A 122 22.30 -10.31 9.35
N TYR A 123 22.48 -11.55 8.89
CA TYR A 123 21.38 -12.52 8.82
C TYR A 123 21.09 -13.06 10.22
N LEU A 124 19.83 -13.05 10.63
CA LEU A 124 19.42 -13.67 11.88
C LEU A 124 19.15 -15.17 11.67
N ASN A 125 19.55 -15.97 12.65
CA ASN A 125 19.12 -17.36 12.78
C ASN A 125 17.67 -17.45 13.30
N ASP A 126 17.12 -18.66 13.33
CA ASP A 126 15.71 -18.87 13.67
C ASP A 126 15.43 -18.55 15.15
N ASP A 127 16.36 -18.88 16.06
CA ASP A 127 16.25 -18.61 17.51
C ASP A 127 16.23 -17.11 17.84
N ASP A 128 17.15 -16.32 17.28
CA ASP A 128 17.15 -14.86 17.44
C ASP A 128 15.89 -14.24 16.82
N THR A 129 15.45 -14.75 15.66
CA THR A 129 14.23 -14.28 14.99
C THR A 129 13.01 -14.51 15.87
N GLU A 130 12.84 -15.71 16.42
CA GLU A 130 11.73 -16.07 17.29
C GLU A 130 11.69 -15.19 18.55
N LYS A 131 12.84 -15.01 19.21
CA LYS A 131 12.96 -14.15 20.41
C LYS A 131 12.54 -12.70 20.15
N ILE A 132 12.91 -12.15 19.00
CA ILE A 132 12.51 -10.80 18.59
C ILE A 132 11.01 -10.77 18.26
N PHE A 133 10.51 -11.75 17.52
CA PHE A 133 9.14 -11.77 17.02
C PHE A 133 8.12 -11.94 18.15
N ASN A 134 8.46 -12.68 19.20
CA ASN A 134 7.66 -12.82 20.42
C ASN A 134 7.49 -11.51 21.20
N LYS A 135 8.23 -10.45 20.87
CA LYS A 135 8.11 -9.12 21.48
C LYS A 135 7.41 -8.09 20.59
N LEU A 136 6.97 -8.44 19.38
CA LEU A 136 6.31 -7.49 18.48
C LEU A 136 4.95 -7.04 19.04
N SER A 137 4.57 -5.80 18.72
CA SER A 137 3.19 -5.35 18.88
C SER A 137 2.25 -6.14 17.95
N ASP A 138 1.02 -6.40 18.42
CA ASP A 138 0.00 -7.10 17.63
C ASP A 138 -0.52 -6.28 16.43
N VAL A 139 -0.29 -4.97 16.44
CA VAL A 139 -0.76 -4.02 15.42
C VAL A 139 0.44 -3.24 14.87
N PRO A 140 0.47 -2.95 13.56
CA PRO A 140 1.49 -2.08 12.97
C PRO A 140 1.53 -0.69 13.62
N SER A 141 2.72 -0.17 13.90
CA SER A 141 2.94 1.17 14.48
C SER A 141 2.71 2.30 13.49
N ASN A 142 2.94 2.05 12.20
CA ASN A 142 2.82 3.09 11.19
C ASN A 142 1.36 3.43 10.87
N PRO A 143 1.02 4.72 10.71
CA PRO A 143 -0.36 5.17 10.59
C PRO A 143 -1.06 4.55 9.37
N SER A 144 -2.33 4.19 9.58
CA SER A 144 -3.16 3.57 8.55
C SER A 144 -3.40 4.55 7.39
N SER A 145 -2.98 4.17 6.18
CA SER A 145 -3.31 4.85 4.93
C SER A 145 -4.29 3.99 4.15
N LEU A 146 -5.52 4.47 3.98
CA LEU A 146 -6.51 3.85 3.12
C LEU A 146 -6.73 4.74 1.89
N ILE A 147 -6.46 4.19 0.71
CA ILE A 147 -6.69 4.83 -0.57
C ILE A 147 -7.88 4.14 -1.22
N PHE A 148 -8.86 4.92 -1.67
CA PHE A 148 -9.95 4.40 -2.49
C PHE A 148 -9.66 4.62 -3.97
N VAL A 149 -9.85 3.57 -4.77
CA VAL A 149 -9.68 3.62 -6.22
C VAL A 149 -10.99 3.23 -6.89
N GLY A 150 -11.56 4.16 -7.65
CA GLY A 150 -12.75 3.94 -8.46
C GLY A 150 -12.50 4.08 -9.96
N GLY A 151 -13.56 3.86 -10.72
CA GLY A 151 -13.60 3.87 -12.18
C GLY A 151 -14.38 2.66 -12.69
N ILE A 152 -14.82 2.69 -13.95
CA ILE A 152 -15.75 1.68 -14.44
C ILE A 152 -15.08 0.30 -14.56
N HIS A 153 -15.88 -0.74 -14.76
CA HIS A 153 -15.35 -2.07 -15.06
C HIS A 153 -14.58 -2.05 -16.41
N GLY A 154 -13.54 -2.87 -16.55
CA GLY A 154 -12.78 -2.99 -17.81
C GLY A 154 -11.69 -1.93 -18.03
N VAL A 155 -11.67 -0.83 -17.28
CA VAL A 155 -10.65 0.24 -17.41
C VAL A 155 -9.24 -0.21 -17.00
N GLY A 156 -9.13 -1.25 -16.16
CA GLY A 156 -7.84 -1.86 -15.77
C GLY A 156 -7.33 -1.52 -14.37
N LYS A 157 -8.19 -0.95 -13.50
CA LYS A 157 -7.85 -0.49 -12.14
C LYS A 157 -7.04 -1.49 -11.34
N THR A 158 -7.57 -2.70 -11.14
CA THR A 158 -6.98 -3.72 -10.28
C THR A 158 -5.56 -4.06 -10.72
N THR A 159 -5.35 -4.28 -12.02
CA THR A 159 -4.05 -4.66 -12.58
C THR A 159 -3.03 -3.53 -12.45
N ILE A 160 -3.41 -2.30 -12.76
CA ILE A 160 -2.54 -1.14 -12.68
C ILE A 160 -2.18 -0.84 -11.22
N CYS A 161 -3.17 -0.85 -10.32
CA CYS A 161 -2.97 -0.58 -8.91
C CYS A 161 -2.07 -1.60 -8.23
N ARG A 162 -2.28 -2.90 -8.47
CA ARG A 162 -1.40 -3.93 -7.91
C ARG A 162 0.05 -3.72 -8.34
N LYS A 163 0.30 -3.53 -9.63
CA LYS A 163 1.65 -3.25 -10.16
C LYS A 163 2.27 -1.95 -9.62
N ALA A 164 1.46 -0.94 -9.34
CA ALA A 164 1.93 0.35 -8.84
C ALA A 164 2.23 0.33 -7.33
N PHE A 165 1.36 -0.30 -6.54
CA PHE A 165 1.32 -0.12 -5.09
C PHE A 165 1.75 -1.35 -4.29
N GLU A 166 1.58 -2.59 -4.77
CA GLU A 166 2.07 -3.78 -4.05
C GLU A 166 3.59 -3.75 -3.84
N PRO A 167 4.43 -3.38 -4.84
CA PRO A 167 5.87 -3.25 -4.63
C PRO A 167 6.26 -2.18 -3.59
N LEU A 168 5.30 -1.33 -3.20
CA LEU A 168 5.46 -0.29 -2.20
C LEU A 168 4.92 -0.71 -0.84
N GLY A 169 4.43 -1.94 -0.69
CA GLY A 169 3.89 -2.45 0.57
C GLY A 169 2.42 -2.12 0.82
N TYR A 170 1.65 -1.76 -0.21
CA TYR A 170 0.20 -1.67 -0.08
C TYR A 170 -0.45 -3.05 -0.19
N HIS A 171 -1.43 -3.30 0.66
CA HIS A 171 -2.37 -4.40 0.53
C HIS A 171 -3.51 -3.99 -0.40
N CYS A 172 -3.52 -4.52 -1.63
CA CYS A 172 -4.54 -4.21 -2.64
C CYS A 172 -5.72 -5.20 -2.57
N VAL A 173 -6.89 -4.69 -2.19
CA VAL A 173 -8.14 -5.46 -2.04
C VAL A 173 -9.27 -4.84 -2.86
N THR A 174 -10.25 -5.63 -3.27
CA THR A 174 -11.48 -5.10 -3.90
C THR A 174 -12.61 -5.08 -2.88
N ALA A 175 -13.51 -4.10 -2.97
CA ALA A 175 -14.70 -4.03 -2.12
C ALA A 175 -15.54 -5.31 -2.23
N SER A 176 -15.68 -5.85 -3.45
CA SER A 176 -16.36 -7.12 -3.69
C SER A 176 -15.71 -8.30 -2.97
N SER A 177 -14.37 -8.37 -2.93
CA SER A 177 -13.67 -9.46 -2.25
C SER A 177 -13.89 -9.42 -0.73
N LEU A 178 -13.84 -8.22 -0.12
CA LEU A 178 -14.11 -8.06 1.31
C LEU A 178 -15.54 -8.46 1.68
N ILE A 179 -16.53 -8.02 0.90
CA ILE A 179 -17.94 -8.36 1.12
C ILE A 179 -18.15 -9.88 0.98
N SER A 180 -17.55 -10.51 -0.04
CA SER A 180 -17.68 -11.96 -0.26
C SER A 180 -17.04 -12.80 0.84
N ALA A 181 -15.90 -12.36 1.40
CA ALA A 181 -15.19 -13.08 2.46
C ALA A 181 -16.02 -13.16 3.75
N TYR A 182 -16.85 -12.15 4.02
CA TYR A 182 -17.80 -12.17 5.13
C TYR A 182 -18.92 -13.21 4.91
N GLY A 183 -19.51 -13.24 3.71
CA GLY A 183 -20.55 -14.22 3.36
C GLY A 183 -20.11 -15.68 3.47
N CYS A 184 -18.83 -15.97 3.24
CA CYS A 184 -18.25 -17.31 3.44
C CYS A 184 -17.99 -17.68 4.91
N ARG A 185 -17.81 -16.69 5.81
CA ARG A 185 -17.53 -16.94 7.24
C ARG A 185 -18.80 -17.20 8.06
N THR A 186 -19.96 -16.78 7.57
CA THR A 186 -21.25 -17.02 8.21
C THR A 186 -21.96 -18.17 7.49
N ASP A 187 -22.08 -19.34 8.13
CA ASP A 187 -22.74 -20.57 7.63
C ASP A 187 -24.25 -20.44 7.29
N THR A 188 -24.77 -19.23 7.19
CA THR A 188 -26.17 -18.98 6.87
C THR A 188 -26.29 -18.42 5.47
N ASN A 189 -26.84 -19.24 4.56
CA ASN A 189 -27.40 -18.87 3.25
C ASN A 189 -28.39 -17.68 3.35
N LYS A 190 -27.89 -16.47 3.55
CA LYS A 190 -28.61 -15.24 3.25
C LYS A 190 -27.85 -14.57 2.12
N ARG A 191 -28.20 -14.94 0.88
CA ARG A 191 -27.88 -14.13 -0.30
C ARG A 191 -28.26 -12.69 0.04
N VAL A 192 -27.27 -11.80 0.00
CA VAL A 192 -27.39 -10.44 0.52
C VAL A 192 -28.10 -9.58 -0.51
N ASP A 193 -29.44 -9.62 -0.50
CA ASP A 193 -30.29 -8.76 -1.31
C ASP A 193 -30.50 -7.35 -0.70
N ASN A 194 -29.48 -6.79 -0.01
CA ASN A 194 -29.60 -5.45 0.58
C ASN A 194 -28.29 -4.64 0.52
N VAL A 195 -28.32 -3.55 -0.26
CA VAL A 195 -27.20 -2.61 -0.44
C VAL A 195 -26.72 -2.02 0.88
N SER A 196 -27.63 -1.68 1.81
CA SER A 196 -27.26 -1.16 3.14
C SER A 196 -26.53 -2.19 4.01
N ASN A 197 -26.78 -3.48 3.83
CA ASN A 197 -26.08 -4.53 4.58
C ASN A 197 -24.64 -4.71 4.04
N ASN A 198 -24.45 -4.63 2.73
CA ASN A 198 -23.13 -4.70 2.09
C ASN A 198 -22.21 -3.56 2.52
N GLN A 199 -22.75 -2.34 2.70
CA GLN A 199 -21.98 -1.19 3.14
C GLN A 199 -21.49 -1.35 4.59
N HIS A 200 -22.34 -1.88 5.48
CA HIS A 200 -21.94 -2.15 6.87
C HIS A 200 -20.85 -3.22 6.93
N VAL A 201 -21.04 -4.33 6.20
CA VAL A 201 -20.05 -5.41 6.08
C VAL A 201 -18.71 -4.89 5.56
N LEU A 202 -18.73 -4.02 4.55
CA LEU A 202 -17.50 -3.46 3.98
C LEU A 202 -16.71 -2.63 5.01
N VAL A 203 -17.40 -1.77 5.76
CA VAL A 203 -16.77 -0.94 6.81
C VAL A 203 -16.18 -1.83 7.92
N GLU A 204 -16.90 -2.88 8.33
CA GLU A 204 -16.42 -3.82 9.34
C GLU A 204 -15.19 -4.62 8.86
N GLN A 205 -15.23 -5.18 7.65
CA GLN A 205 -14.10 -5.90 7.08
C GLN A 205 -12.88 -5.00 6.89
N LEU A 206 -13.08 -3.75 6.46
CA LEU A 206 -11.99 -2.77 6.40
C LEU A 206 -11.38 -2.48 7.78
N ALA A 207 -12.20 -2.42 8.83
CA ALA A 207 -11.69 -2.25 10.18
C ALA A 207 -10.81 -3.46 10.62
N MET A 208 -11.16 -4.68 10.20
CA MET A 208 -10.32 -5.86 10.42
C MET A 208 -9.02 -5.81 9.62
N GLU A 209 -9.07 -5.43 8.34
CA GLU A 209 -7.88 -5.31 7.49
C GLU A 209 -6.92 -4.22 8.00
N LYS A 210 -7.44 -3.10 8.51
CA LYS A 210 -6.62 -2.03 9.11
C LYS A 210 -5.82 -2.46 10.34
N LYS A 211 -6.23 -3.54 11.03
CA LYS A 211 -5.44 -4.12 12.13
C LYS A 211 -4.22 -4.88 11.63
N ARG A 212 -4.26 -5.38 10.40
CA ARG A 212 -3.23 -6.26 9.80
C ARG A 212 -2.35 -5.51 8.81
N HIS A 213 -2.85 -4.43 8.22
CA HIS A 213 -2.19 -3.70 7.15
C HIS A 213 -2.26 -2.19 7.39
N CYS A 214 -1.08 -1.58 7.49
CA CYS A 214 -0.93 -0.13 7.60
C CYS A 214 -1.27 0.62 6.31
N ARG A 215 -1.16 -0.03 5.15
CA ARG A 215 -1.37 0.59 3.84
C ARG A 215 -2.30 -0.28 3.03
N ILE A 216 -3.49 0.23 2.77
CA ILE A 216 -4.55 -0.48 2.08
C ILE A 216 -4.96 0.34 0.87
N LEU A 217 -5.10 -0.35 -0.26
CA LEU A 217 -5.72 0.19 -1.45
C LEU A 217 -7.01 -0.59 -1.69
N LEU A 218 -8.13 0.12 -1.63
CA LEU A 218 -9.46 -0.43 -1.84
C LEU A 218 -9.94 -0.09 -3.26
N ASP A 219 -10.01 -1.11 -4.10
CA ASP A 219 -10.56 -1.04 -5.45
C ASP A 219 -12.09 -1.22 -5.41
N GLY A 220 -12.82 -0.26 -5.97
CA GLY A 220 -14.27 -0.24 -6.00
C GLY A 220 -14.79 0.64 -7.13
N HIS A 221 -15.98 1.19 -6.91
CA HIS A 221 -16.65 2.10 -7.83
C HIS A 221 -17.23 3.28 -7.07
N TYR A 222 -17.35 4.44 -7.71
CA TYR A 222 -18.09 5.57 -7.14
C TYR A 222 -19.59 5.47 -7.47
N THR A 223 -19.93 4.76 -8.54
CA THR A 223 -21.30 4.54 -9.01
C THR A 223 -21.54 3.05 -9.26
N LEU A 224 -22.78 2.61 -9.14
CA LEU A 224 -23.21 1.25 -9.42
C LEU A 224 -24.23 1.25 -10.57
N ILE A 225 -24.38 0.10 -11.23
CA ILE A 225 -25.48 -0.13 -12.17
C ILE A 225 -26.55 -0.91 -11.40
N ASN A 226 -27.77 -0.39 -11.36
CA ASN A 226 -28.89 -1.06 -10.70
C ASN A 226 -29.55 -2.11 -11.63
N SER A 227 -30.59 -2.80 -11.14
CA SER A 227 -31.30 -3.82 -11.93
C SER A 227 -32.03 -3.28 -13.16
N GLN A 228 -32.26 -1.96 -13.22
CA GLN A 228 -32.88 -1.25 -14.33
C GLN A 228 -31.83 -0.72 -15.33
N GLU A 229 -30.55 -1.03 -15.12
CA GLU A 229 -29.40 -0.56 -15.92
C GLU A 229 -29.09 0.93 -15.78
N ASP A 230 -29.72 1.60 -14.81
CA ASP A 230 -29.43 2.99 -14.48
C ASP A 230 -28.18 3.08 -13.60
N ILE A 231 -27.45 4.19 -13.79
CA ILE A 231 -26.23 4.49 -13.06
C ILE A 231 -26.61 5.24 -11.79
N GLU A 232 -26.38 4.61 -10.65
CA GLU A 232 -26.72 5.16 -9.32
C GLU A 232 -25.45 5.49 -8.53
N PRO A 233 -25.32 6.69 -7.96
CA PRO A 233 -24.19 7.03 -7.09
C PRO A 233 -24.24 6.24 -5.77
N ILE A 234 -23.07 5.83 -5.28
CA ILE A 234 -22.98 5.26 -3.93
C ILE A 234 -23.23 6.39 -2.91
N ASP A 235 -23.90 6.08 -1.81
CA ASP A 235 -24.12 7.06 -0.74
C ASP A 235 -22.77 7.59 -0.19
N GLY A 236 -22.61 8.92 -0.17
CA GLY A 236 -21.45 9.62 0.39
C GLY A 236 -21.12 9.22 1.83
N SER A 237 -22.13 8.81 2.61
CA SER A 237 -21.96 8.35 4.00
C SER A 237 -21.06 7.12 4.13
N VAL A 238 -20.96 6.30 3.08
CA VAL A 238 -20.07 5.12 3.03
C VAL A 238 -18.61 5.55 3.03
N PHE A 239 -18.26 6.53 2.21
CA PHE A 239 -16.89 7.05 2.08
C PHE A 239 -16.45 7.79 3.36
N GLN A 240 -17.38 8.49 4.01
CA GLN A 240 -17.13 9.15 5.30
C GLN A 240 -16.72 8.14 6.38
N LYS A 241 -17.41 6.99 6.45
CA LYS A 241 -17.13 5.92 7.44
C LYS A 241 -15.83 5.16 7.17
N MET A 242 -15.28 5.22 5.97
CA MET A 242 -14.04 4.51 5.61
C MET A 242 -12.79 5.19 6.17
N HIS A 243 -12.84 6.47 6.53
CA HIS A 243 -11.66 7.27 6.92
C HIS A 243 -10.55 7.16 5.87
N LEU A 244 -10.86 7.59 4.66
CA LEU A 244 -9.94 7.59 3.53
C LEU A 244 -8.85 8.65 3.73
N THR A 245 -7.74 8.49 3.02
CA THR A 245 -6.67 9.50 2.97
C THR A 245 -6.52 10.12 1.58
N HIS A 246 -6.89 9.37 0.53
CA HIS A 246 -6.81 9.79 -0.87
C HIS A 246 -7.88 9.09 -1.69
N LEU A 247 -8.36 9.78 -2.73
CA LEU A 247 -9.27 9.26 -3.74
C LEU A 247 -8.57 9.21 -5.09
N ILE A 248 -8.75 8.11 -5.82
CA ILE A 248 -8.27 7.96 -7.19
C ILE A 248 -9.44 7.56 -8.08
N LEU A 249 -9.51 8.13 -9.27
CA LEU A 249 -10.42 7.72 -10.34
C LEU A 249 -9.60 7.37 -11.58
N PHE A 250 -9.81 6.17 -12.11
CA PHE A 250 -9.27 5.79 -13.41
C PHE A 250 -10.27 6.04 -14.54
N LYS A 251 -9.79 6.71 -15.59
CA LYS A 251 -10.47 6.84 -16.87
C LYS A 251 -9.68 6.14 -17.98
N GLY A 252 -10.34 5.88 -19.09
CA GLY A 252 -9.69 5.36 -20.28
C GLY A 252 -10.57 5.49 -21.51
N ASP A 253 -10.03 5.00 -22.63
CA ASP A 253 -10.68 5.04 -23.93
C ASP A 253 -12.02 4.25 -23.92
N PRO A 254 -13.17 4.89 -24.22
CA PRO A 254 -14.46 4.23 -24.19
C PRO A 254 -14.59 3.05 -25.14
N GLU A 255 -13.97 3.10 -26.33
CA GLU A 255 -14.02 2.02 -27.31
C GLU A 255 -13.23 0.81 -26.84
N GLU A 256 -12.05 1.03 -26.27
CA GLU A 256 -11.25 -0.04 -25.69
C GLU A 256 -11.95 -0.70 -24.50
N ILE A 257 -12.56 0.11 -23.63
CA ILE A 257 -13.30 -0.41 -22.48
C ILE A 257 -14.54 -1.21 -22.94
N ALA A 258 -15.30 -0.68 -23.90
CA ALA A 258 -16.45 -1.37 -24.47
C ALA A 258 -16.06 -2.74 -25.04
N ARG A 259 -14.97 -2.81 -25.82
CA ARG A 259 -14.45 -4.06 -26.39
C ARG A 259 -14.07 -5.08 -25.31
N ARG A 260 -13.43 -4.62 -24.22
CA ARG A 260 -13.04 -5.48 -23.09
C ARG A 260 -14.26 -5.99 -22.31
N LEU A 261 -15.27 -5.15 -22.10
CA LEU A 261 -16.51 -5.53 -21.43
C LEU A 261 -17.34 -6.50 -22.28
N GLU A 262 -17.43 -6.27 -23.59
CA GLU A 262 -18.14 -7.18 -24.51
C GLU A 262 -17.51 -8.57 -24.54
N ALA A 263 -16.17 -8.65 -24.57
CA ALA A 263 -15.46 -9.93 -24.50
C ALA A 263 -15.74 -10.73 -23.21
N ARG A 264 -15.99 -10.03 -22.09
CA ARG A 264 -16.26 -10.64 -20.78
C ARG A 264 -17.74 -11.01 -20.61
N ASP A 265 -18.63 -10.09 -20.94
CA ASP A 265 -20.04 -10.15 -20.61
C ASP A 265 -20.90 -10.69 -21.77
N ARG A 266 -20.30 -10.88 -22.96
CA ARG A 266 -20.98 -11.25 -24.22
C ARG A 266 -22.13 -10.32 -24.59
N ARG A 267 -22.05 -9.07 -24.13
CA ARG A 267 -23.04 -8.01 -24.34
C ARG A 267 -22.38 -6.84 -25.05
N LYS A 268 -23.07 -6.27 -26.05
CA LYS A 268 -22.63 -5.01 -26.69
C LYS A 268 -22.80 -3.83 -25.74
N TRP A 269 -21.72 -3.10 -25.55
CA TRP A 269 -21.70 -1.83 -24.84
C TRP A 269 -21.39 -0.73 -25.84
N SER A 270 -22.19 0.33 -25.90
CA SER A 270 -21.91 1.47 -26.78
C SER A 270 -20.85 2.37 -26.14
N SER A 271 -19.99 2.98 -26.97
CA SER A 271 -18.98 3.93 -26.49
C SER A 271 -19.63 5.15 -25.83
N GLU A 272 -20.82 5.55 -26.27
CA GLU A 272 -21.59 6.65 -25.68
C GLU A 272 -22.03 6.30 -24.24
N PHE A 273 -22.53 5.09 -24.01
CA PHE A 273 -22.89 4.64 -22.66
C PHE A 273 -21.66 4.56 -21.77
N ILE A 274 -20.56 4.01 -22.27
CA ILE A 274 -19.30 3.92 -21.50
C ILE A 274 -18.77 5.31 -21.15
N SER A 275 -18.85 6.29 -22.06
CA SER A 275 -18.50 7.68 -21.76
C SER A 275 -19.41 8.25 -20.67
N ALA A 276 -20.73 8.11 -20.82
CA ALA A 276 -21.69 8.58 -19.83
C ALA A 276 -21.46 7.95 -18.44
N PHE A 277 -21.06 6.67 -18.41
CA PHE A 277 -20.75 5.98 -17.17
C PHE A 277 -19.47 6.50 -16.51
N GLN A 278 -18.40 6.71 -17.29
CA GLN A 278 -17.20 7.36 -16.77
C GLN A 278 -17.48 8.79 -16.26
N ASP A 279 -18.33 9.55 -16.93
CA ASP A 279 -18.67 10.92 -16.54
C ASP A 279 -19.55 10.96 -15.27
N ALA A 280 -20.48 10.02 -15.13
CA ALA A 280 -21.25 9.86 -13.90
C ALA A 280 -20.33 9.48 -12.72
N GLU A 281 -19.37 8.59 -12.96
CA GLU A 281 -18.41 8.17 -11.94
C GLU A 281 -17.46 9.30 -11.54
N GLU A 282 -16.99 10.11 -12.50
CA GLU A 282 -16.20 11.31 -12.23
C GLU A 282 -16.97 12.35 -11.43
N ARG A 283 -18.20 12.65 -11.85
CA ARG A 283 -19.06 13.62 -11.16
C ARG A 283 -19.26 13.22 -9.69
N HIS A 284 -19.52 11.94 -9.44
CA HIS A 284 -19.69 11.47 -8.08
C HIS A 284 -18.36 11.44 -7.29
N ALA A 285 -17.25 11.02 -7.90
CA ALA A 285 -15.94 11.05 -7.25
C ALA A 285 -15.55 12.47 -6.79
N ARG A 286 -15.83 13.49 -7.62
CA ARG A 286 -15.62 14.91 -7.27
C ARG A 286 -16.52 15.33 -6.11
N HIS A 287 -17.80 14.98 -6.16
CA HIS A 287 -18.73 15.26 -5.07
C HIS A 287 -18.28 14.61 -3.75
N VAL A 288 -17.84 13.35 -3.78
CA VAL A 288 -17.30 12.64 -2.61
C VAL A 288 -16.07 13.37 -2.07
N SER A 289 -15.10 13.70 -2.94
CA SER A 289 -13.88 14.45 -2.60
C SER A 289 -14.18 15.76 -1.87
N ASP A 290 -15.11 16.55 -2.40
CA ASP A 290 -15.53 17.82 -1.80
C ASP A 290 -16.24 17.61 -0.47
N SER A 291 -17.12 16.61 -0.38
CA SER A 291 -17.92 16.34 0.83
C SER A 291 -17.11 15.83 2.02
N ILE A 292 -16.00 15.10 1.77
CA ILE A 292 -15.15 14.54 2.82
C ILE A 292 -13.83 15.32 2.99
N GLY A 293 -13.56 16.31 2.13
CA GLY A 293 -12.39 17.18 2.21
C GLY A 293 -11.05 16.51 1.90
N ILE A 294 -11.05 15.50 1.02
CA ILE A 294 -9.87 14.69 0.68
C ILE A 294 -9.51 14.86 -0.79
N PRO A 295 -8.22 14.93 -1.16
CA PRO A 295 -7.81 15.09 -2.56
C PRO A 295 -8.26 13.92 -3.45
N LEU A 296 -8.82 14.27 -4.61
CA LEU A 296 -9.10 13.36 -5.73
C LEU A 296 -8.05 13.52 -6.82
N GLN A 297 -7.50 12.39 -7.26
CA GLN A 297 -6.65 12.31 -8.44
C GLN A 297 -7.36 11.54 -9.56
N ILE A 298 -7.47 12.16 -10.74
CA ILE A 298 -7.99 11.50 -11.95
C ILE A 298 -6.81 11.08 -12.81
N ILE A 299 -6.81 9.83 -13.26
CA ILE A 299 -5.69 9.18 -13.94
C ILE A 299 -6.19 8.46 -15.18
N GLU A 300 -5.56 8.74 -16.32
CA GLU A 300 -5.76 7.94 -17.54
C GLU A 300 -5.06 6.58 -17.41
N ASN A 301 -5.72 5.52 -17.84
CA ASN A 301 -5.20 4.14 -17.75
C ASN A 301 -3.94 3.89 -18.60
N THR A 302 -3.55 4.85 -19.45
CA THR A 302 -2.30 4.87 -20.22
C THR A 302 -1.08 5.32 -19.40
N VAL A 303 -1.29 5.89 -18.21
CA VAL A 303 -0.21 6.35 -17.33
C VAL A 303 0.52 5.14 -16.72
N SER A 304 1.85 5.20 -16.70
CA SER A 304 2.65 4.10 -16.15
C SER A 304 2.48 3.93 -14.63
N PRO A 305 2.50 2.69 -14.10
CA PRO A 305 2.34 2.40 -12.67
C PRO A 305 3.28 3.22 -11.76
N ALA A 306 4.53 3.41 -12.18
CA ALA A 306 5.52 4.19 -11.41
C ALA A 306 5.14 5.68 -11.27
N LYS A 307 4.52 6.28 -12.29
CA LYS A 307 4.05 7.68 -12.23
C LYS A 307 2.85 7.82 -11.28
N ILE A 308 1.97 6.82 -11.26
CA ILE A 308 0.77 6.77 -10.41
C ILE A 308 1.17 6.69 -8.93
N ALA A 309 2.03 5.74 -8.58
CA ALA A 309 2.53 5.61 -7.22
C ALA A 309 3.15 6.92 -6.69
N LYS A 310 3.91 7.60 -7.55
CA LYS A 310 4.61 8.84 -7.22
C LYS A 310 3.69 10.03 -7.04
N SER A 311 2.58 10.11 -7.78
CA SER A 311 1.63 11.22 -7.64
C SER A 311 0.84 11.13 -6.34
N VAL A 312 0.47 9.92 -5.92
CA VAL A 312 -0.33 9.68 -4.72
C VAL A 312 0.49 9.81 -3.44
N SER A 313 1.79 9.52 -3.52
CA SER A 313 2.68 9.60 -2.36
C SER A 313 3.28 11.00 -2.13
N ARG A 314 3.07 11.94 -3.06
CA ARG A 314 3.37 13.35 -2.83
C ARG A 314 2.28 13.94 -1.95
N ARG A 315 2.43 13.80 -0.63
CA ARG A 315 1.71 14.64 0.32
C ARG A 315 2.04 16.10 -0.02
N SER A 316 1.01 16.91 -0.20
CA SER A 316 1.09 18.35 -0.48
C SER A 316 1.93 19.05 0.59
#